data_AF-F8LA75-F1
#
_entry.id   AF-F8LA75-F1
#
_cell.length_a   1.000
_cell.length_b   1.000
_cell.length_c   1.000
_cell.angle_alpha   90.00
_cell.angle_beta   90.00
_cell.angle_gamma   90.00
#
_symmetry.space_group_name_H-M   'P 1'
#
loop_
_entity.id
_entity.type
_entity.pdbx_description
1 polymer ?
#
loop_
_entity_poly.entity_id
_entity_poly.type
_entity_poly.pdbx_seq_one_letter_code
_entity_poly.pdbx_strand_id
1 'polypeptide(L)' 'MKPQEMRDQSIEELVAKLEESKRELFELKNEMKRSKKLEKPHLLREKKKDIAKFNTIIREKQLANR' A
#
# COMPACT_ATOMS: atom_id res chain seq x y z
N MET A 1 -3.25 -0.72 7.62
CA MET A 1 -4.59 -1.39 7.60
C MET A 1 -4.59 -2.75 8.31
N LYS A 2 -5.73 -3.14 8.91
CA LYS A 2 -5.96 -4.50 9.42
C LYS A 2 -6.24 -5.47 8.24
N PRO A 3 -5.69 -6.70 8.26
CA PRO A 3 -5.83 -7.65 7.14
C PRO A 3 -7.27 -8.12 6.87
N GLN A 4 -8.17 -7.99 7.85
CA GLN A 4 -9.58 -8.41 7.73
C GLN A 4 -10.36 -7.49 6.78
N GLU A 5 -10.28 -6.17 6.98
CA GLU A 5 -10.99 -5.18 6.14
C GLU A 5 -10.51 -5.18 4.67
N MET A 6 -9.27 -5.62 4.43
CA MET A 6 -8.72 -5.76 3.08
C MET A 6 -9.22 -7.03 2.37
N ARG A 7 -9.71 -8.03 3.11
CA ARG A 7 -10.28 -9.26 2.52
C ARG A 7 -11.73 -9.07 2.07
N ASP A 8 -12.48 -8.19 2.73
CA ASP A 8 -13.87 -7.90 2.39
C ASP A 8 -14.01 -7.04 1.11
N GLN A 9 -12.95 -6.33 0.71
CA GLN A 9 -12.96 -5.44 -0.46
C GLN A 9 -12.79 -6.19 -1.79
N SER A 10 -13.42 -5.68 -2.85
CA SER A 10 -13.30 -6.26 -4.19
C SER A 10 -11.90 -6.11 -4.77
N ILE A 11 -11.53 -6.98 -5.72
CA ILE A 11 -10.19 -6.95 -6.34
C ILE A 11 -9.91 -5.58 -6.98
N GLU A 12 -10.90 -4.98 -7.63
CA GLU A 12 -10.80 -3.63 -8.23
C GLU A 12 -10.55 -2.53 -7.19
N GLU A 13 -11.23 -2.58 -6.05
CA GLU A 13 -11.02 -1.62 -4.95
C GLU A 13 -9.63 -1.77 -4.33
N LEU A 14 -9.14 -3.01 -4.21
CA LEU A 14 -7.79 -3.29 -3.72
C LEU A 14 -6.72 -2.76 -4.69
N VAL A 15 -6.96 -2.87 -6.00
CA VAL A 15 -6.06 -2.30 -7.02
C VAL A 15 -6.08 -0.77 -6.97
N ALA A 16 -7.25 -0.15 -6.85
CA ALA A 16 -7.37 1.30 -6.74
C ALA A 16 -6.62 1.85 -5.52
N LYS A 17 -6.79 1.21 -4.34
CA LYS A 17 -6.06 1.57 -3.11
C LYS A 17 -4.56 1.35 -3.21
N LEU A 18 -4.13 0.35 -3.99
CA LEU A 18 -2.72 0.08 -4.24
C LEU A 18 -2.08 1.19 -5.08
N GLU A 19 -2.78 1.69 -6.11
CA GLU A 19 -2.32 2.83 -6.89
C GLU A 19 -2.24 4.11 -6.05
N GLU A 20 -3.26 4.38 -5.24
CA GLU A 20 -3.25 5.52 -4.30
C GLU A 20 -2.07 5.43 -3.33
N SER A 21 -1.86 4.25 -2.71
CA SER A 21 -0.73 4.02 -1.79
C SER A 21 0.64 4.17 -2.46
N LYS A 22 0.76 3.82 -3.76
CA LYS A 22 1.98 4.06 -4.54
C LYS A 22 2.22 5.55 -4.79
N ARG A 23 1.16 6.30 -5.06
CA ARG A 23 1.22 7.75 -5.29
C ARG A 23 1.66 8.48 -4.03
N GLU A 24 1.06 8.16 -2.89
CA GLU A 24 1.49 8.71 -1.59
C GLU A 24 2.94 8.35 -1.25
N LEU A 25 3.38 7.11 -1.55
CA LEU A 25 4.77 6.70 -1.35
C LEU A 25 5.73 7.55 -2.20
N PHE A 26 5.34 7.89 -3.43
CA PHE A 26 6.12 8.75 -4.30
C PHE A 26 6.19 10.19 -3.78
N GLU A 27 5.08 10.74 -3.29
CA GLU A 27 5.04 12.05 -2.66
C GLU A 27 5.89 12.12 -1.40
N LEU A 28 5.76 11.13 -0.50
CA LEU A 28 6.61 10.98 0.69
C LEU A 28 8.09 10.85 0.33
N LYS A 29 8.43 10.13 -0.74
CA LYS A 29 9.81 10.01 -1.21
C LYS A 29 10.34 11.32 -1.80
N ASN A 30 9.50 12.09 -2.49
CA ASN A 30 9.86 13.40 -3.02
C ASN A 30 10.01 14.43 -1.89
N GLU A 31 9.13 14.40 -0.90
CA GLU A 31 9.25 15.22 0.31
C GLU A 31 10.53 14.87 1.08
N MET A 32 10.86 13.58 1.25
CA MET A 32 12.12 13.14 1.85
C MET A 32 13.35 13.63 1.08
N LYS A 33 13.28 13.71 -0.25
CA LYS A 33 14.38 14.26 -1.06
C LYS A 33 14.50 15.78 -0.94
N ARG A 34 13.36 16.48 -0.82
CA ARG A 34 13.31 17.96 -0.75
C ARG A 34 13.63 18.48 0.64
N SER A 35 13.06 17.85 1.67
CA SER A 35 13.31 18.13 3.08
C SER A 35 14.42 17.22 3.58
N LYS A 36 15.62 17.77 3.79
CA LYS A 36 16.75 17.07 4.44
C LYS A 36 16.46 16.59 5.88
N LYS A 37 15.29 16.90 6.44
CA LYS A 37 14.87 16.52 7.79
C LYS A 37 13.84 15.40 7.75
N LEU A 38 14.12 14.37 8.53
CA LEU A 38 13.38 13.12 8.60
C LEU A 38 12.17 13.30 9.53
N GLU A 39 11.08 13.95 9.10
CA GLU A 39 9.94 14.16 10.00
C GLU A 39 9.25 12.83 10.35
N LYS A 40 9.06 11.92 9.37
CA LYS A 40 8.32 10.67 9.58
C LYS A 40 8.82 9.48 8.74
N PRO A 41 10.03 8.94 9.03
CA PRO A 41 10.57 7.77 8.30
C PRO A 41 9.74 6.49 8.47
N HIS A 42 8.97 6.38 9.56
CA HIS A 42 8.12 5.24 9.85
C HIS A 42 6.98 5.07 8.83
N LEU A 43 6.41 6.17 8.33
CA LEU A 43 5.33 6.15 7.33
C LEU A 43 5.76 5.47 6.03
N LEU A 44 7.02 5.67 5.61
CA LEU A 44 7.55 5.02 4.40
C LEU A 44 7.58 3.49 4.55
N ARG A 45 7.93 3.00 5.74
CA ARG A 45 7.96 1.56 6.04
C ARG A 45 6.55 1.00 6.18
N GLU A 46 5.62 1.75 6.76
CA GLU A 46 4.21 1.36 6.86
C GLU A 46 3.54 1.28 5.48
N LYS A 47 3.68 2.30 4.63
CA LYS A 47 3.11 2.29 3.27
C LYS A 47 3.67 1.16 2.42
N LYS A 48 4.97 0.85 2.53
CA LYS A 48 5.56 -0.34 1.87
C LYS A 48 4.94 -1.64 2.37
N LYS A 49 4.71 -1.78 3.68
CA LYS A 49 4.06 -2.97 4.26
C LYS A 49 2.60 -3.10 3.81
N ASP A 50 1.88 -1.99 3.73
CA ASP A 50 0.48 -2.02 3.27
C ASP A 50 0.40 -2.38 1.79
N ILE A 51 1.30 -1.86 0.92
CA ILE A 51 1.42 -2.30 -0.49
C ILE A 51 1.69 -3.81 -0.60
N ALA A 52 2.58 -4.35 0.25
CA ALA A 52 2.87 -5.78 0.25
C ALA A 52 1.61 -6.60 0.59
N LYS A 53 0.87 -6.20 1.63
CA LYS A 53 -0.38 -6.86 2.02
C LYS A 53 -1.44 -6.82 0.91
N PHE A 54 -1.61 -5.67 0.24
CA PHE A 54 -2.55 -5.55 -0.88
C PHE A 54 -2.22 -6.55 -1.99
N ASN A 55 -0.94 -6.62 -2.40
CA ASN A 55 -0.50 -7.57 -3.43
C ASN A 55 -0.72 -9.03 -3.00
N THR A 56 -0.44 -9.37 -1.74
CA THR A 56 -0.67 -10.73 -1.21
C THR A 56 -2.13 -11.11 -1.28
N ILE A 57 -3.04 -10.25 -0.83
CA ILE A 57 -4.49 -10.53 -0.82
C ILE A 57 -5.04 -10.63 -2.25
N ILE A 58 -4.62 -9.73 -3.16
CA ILE A 58 -4.99 -9.81 -4.58
C ILE A 58 -4.54 -11.17 -5.15
N ARG A 59 -3.33 -11.60 -4.83
CA ARG A 59 -2.79 -12.89 -5.30
C ARG A 59 -3.54 -14.08 -4.72
N GLU A 60 -3.88 -14.05 -3.43
CA GLU A 60 -4.70 -15.08 -2.77
C GLU A 60 -6.08 -15.19 -3.44
N LYS A 61 -6.76 -14.07 -3.70
CA LYS A 61 -8.06 -14.06 -4.39
C LYS A 61 -7.97 -14.59 -5.82
N GLN A 62 -6.92 -14.25 -6.56
CA GLN A 62 -6.68 -14.77 -7.91
C GLN A 62 -6.41 -16.28 -7.93
N LEU A 63 -5.73 -16.81 -6.91
CA LEU A 63 -5.46 -18.25 -6.79
C LEU A 63 -6.70 -19.04 -6.34
N ALA A 64 -7.56 -18.45 -5.52
CA ALA A 64 -8.81 -19.07 -5.08
C ALA A 64 -9.87 -19.17 -6.21
N ASN A 65 -9.81 -18.28 -7.20
CA ASN A 65 -10.69 -18.29 -8.38
C ASN A 65 -10.18 -19.18 -9.53
N ARG A 66 -9.20 -20.06 -9.27
CA ARG A 66 -8.60 -20.96 -10.26
C ARG A 66 -8.87 -22.41 -9.90
#